data_AF-A0A372IUS1-F1
#
_entry.id   AF-A0A372IUS1-F1
#
_cell.length_a   1.000
_cell.length_b   1.000
_cell.length_c   1.000
_cell.angle_alpha   90.00
_cell.angle_beta   90.00
_cell.angle_gamma   90.00
#
_symmetry.space_group_name_H-M   'P 1'
#
loop_
_entity.id
_entity.type
_entity.pdbx_description
1 polymer ?
#
loop_
_entity_poly.entity_id
_entity_poly.type
_entity_poly.pdbx_seq_one_letter_code
_entity_poly.pdbx_strand_id
1 'polypeptide(L)' 'MKVAELCELLGVDDKHIYRMAARGSLPSFHVGGAVRFDPQEVAKWLRLRYGLDDAARKPPTRVSASRNAGQRIA' A
#
# COMPACT_ATOMS: atom_id res chain seq x y z
N MET A 1 -2.73 3.57 -9.19
CA MET A 1 -3.95 3.61 -8.36
C MET A 1 -4.67 4.95 -8.54
N LYS A 2 -6.00 4.95 -8.41
CA LYS A 2 -6.87 6.14 -8.47
C LYS A 2 -6.96 6.82 -7.09
N VAL A 3 -7.47 8.05 -7.06
CA VAL A 3 -7.70 8.79 -5.81
C VAL A 3 -8.65 8.02 -4.87
N ALA A 4 -9.77 7.51 -5.38
CA ALA A 4 -10.75 6.77 -4.56
C ALA A 4 -10.13 5.55 -3.86
N GLU A 5 -9.36 4.74 -4.58
CA GLU A 5 -8.66 3.58 -4.01
C GLU A 5 -7.69 3.98 -2.89
N LEU A 6 -6.99 5.11 -3.07
CA LEU A 6 -6.08 5.62 -2.04
C LEU A 6 -6.84 6.19 -0.84
N CYS A 7 -7.98 6.85 -1.06
CA CYS A 7 -8.84 7.37 0.00
C CYS A 7 -9.39 6.24 0.87
N GLU A 8 -9.88 5.18 0.24
CA GLU A 8 -10.35 3.97 0.93
C GLU A 8 -9.23 3.32 1.74
N LEU A 9 -8.02 3.21 1.17
CA LEU A 9 -6.88 2.60 1.84
C LEU A 9 -6.41 3.40 3.06
N LEU A 10 -6.39 4.73 2.97
CA LEU A 10 -5.89 5.61 4.02
C LEU A 10 -6.97 6.09 5.00
N GLY A 11 -8.25 5.91 4.66
CA GLY A 11 -9.38 6.45 5.43
C GLY A 11 -9.44 7.97 5.42
N VAL A 12 -9.08 8.60 4.30
CA VAL A 12 -8.98 10.07 4.14
C VAL A 12 -9.89 10.56 3.01
N ASP A 13 -10.37 11.80 3.10
CA ASP A 13 -11.21 12.42 2.07
C ASP A 13 -10.44 12.72 0.76
N ASP A 14 -11.18 12.69 -0.35
CA ASP A 14 -10.66 12.92 -1.69
C ASP A 14 -10.08 14.33 -1.86
N LYS A 15 -10.75 15.37 -1.35
CA LYS A 15 -10.28 16.76 -1.40
C LYS A 15 -8.93 16.92 -0.71
N HIS A 16 -8.69 16.20 0.37
CA HIS A 16 -7.42 16.20 1.07
C HIS A 16 -6.33 15.55 0.21
N ILE A 17 -6.60 14.39 -0.38
CA ILE A 17 -5.65 13.73 -1.29
C ILE A 17 -5.32 14.61 -2.50
N TYR A 18 -6.32 15.25 -3.12
CA TYR A 18 -6.09 16.21 -4.21
C TYR A 18 -5.26 17.42 -3.78
N ARG A 19 -5.55 18.03 -2.63
CA ARG A 19 -4.74 19.13 -2.08
C ARG A 19 -3.31 18.69 -1.83
N MET A 20 -3.12 17.47 -1.31
CA MET A 20 -1.79 16.91 -1.06
C MET A 20 -0.99 16.68 -2.33
N ALA A 21 -1.63 16.18 -3.38
CA ALA A 21 -1.05 16.01 -4.70
C ALA A 21 -0.68 17.36 -5.34
N ALA A 22 -1.60 18.32 -5.33
CA ALA A 22 -1.40 19.65 -5.89
C ALA A 22 -0.23 20.42 -5.25
N ARG A 23 -0.03 20.27 -3.93
CA ARG A 23 1.09 20.88 -3.20
C ARG A 23 2.40 20.08 -3.26
N GLY A 24 2.43 18.95 -3.96
CA GLY A 24 3.61 18.07 -4.05
C GLY A 24 3.97 17.32 -2.75
N SER A 25 3.08 17.30 -1.76
CA SER A 25 3.35 16.64 -0.47
C SER A 25 3.09 15.13 -0.48
N LEU A 26 2.38 14.65 -1.50
CA LEU A 26 2.06 13.25 -1.73
C LEU A 26 2.52 12.93 -3.17
N PRO A 27 3.39 11.93 -3.38
CA PRO A 27 3.90 11.61 -4.71
C PRO A 27 2.75 11.20 -5.63
N SER A 28 2.62 11.89 -6.75
CA SER A 28 1.55 11.69 -7.72
C SER A 28 2.00 12.07 -9.13
N PHE A 29 1.32 11.53 -10.13
CA PHE A 29 1.58 11.80 -11.54
C PHE A 29 0.28 11.92 -12.32
N HIS A 30 0.35 12.53 -13.51
CA HIS A 30 -0.82 12.72 -14.38
C HIS A 30 -0.82 11.72 -15.54
N VAL A 31 -1.98 11.11 -15.80
CA VAL A 31 -2.23 10.25 -16.97
C VAL A 31 -3.53 10.70 -17.62
N GLY A 32 -3.45 11.28 -18.82
CA GLY A 32 -4.63 11.77 -19.54
C GLY A 32 -5.46 12.78 -18.74
N GLY A 33 -4.82 13.67 -17.97
CA GLY A 33 -5.48 14.65 -17.11
C GLY A 33 -5.97 14.11 -15.76
N ALA A 34 -5.91 12.79 -15.52
CA ALA A 34 -6.25 12.21 -14.23
C ALA A 34 -5.02 12.10 -13.32
N VAL A 35 -5.17 12.44 -12.04
CA VAL A 35 -4.16 12.21 -11.00
C VAL A 35 -4.11 10.71 -10.66
N ARG A 36 -2.90 10.16 -10.64
CA ARG A 36 -2.59 8.77 -10.33
C ARG A 36 -1.46 8.67 -9.32
N PHE A 37 -1.42 7.52 -8.64
CA PHE A 37 -0.42 7.21 -7.64
C PHE A 37 0.22 5.86 -7.94
N ASP A 38 1.52 5.76 -7.71
CA ASP A 38 2.24 4.49 -7.68
C ASP A 38 2.21 3.97 -6.23
N PRO A 39 1.64 2.77 -5.99
CA PRO A 39 1.60 2.19 -4.66
C PRO A 39 2.97 2.06 -3.98
N GLN A 40 4.04 1.79 -4.73
CA GLN A 40 5.38 1.63 -4.17
C GLN A 40 5.97 2.98 -3.72
N GLU A 41 5.76 4.02 -4.52
CA GLU A 41 6.17 5.40 -4.17
C GLU A 41 5.39 5.91 -2.96
N VAL A 42 4.08 5.70 -2.91
CA VAL A 42 3.25 6.08 -1.75
C VAL A 42 3.69 5.32 -0.50
N ALA A 43 3.95 4.02 -0.59
CA ALA A 43 4.43 3.24 0.54
C ALA A 43 5.81 3.73 1.01
N LYS A 44 6.75 3.99 0.09
CA LYS A 44 8.06 4.58 0.42
C LYS A 44 7.91 5.94 1.12
N TRP A 45 7.03 6.80 0.61
CA TRP A 45 6.73 8.10 1.20
C TRP A 45 6.17 7.99 2.63
N LEU A 46 5.21 7.08 2.86
CA LEU A 46 4.65 6.82 4.19
C LEU A 46 5.72 6.39 5.18
N ARG A 47 6.58 5.44 4.79
CA ARG A 47 7.69 4.94 5.64
C ARG A 47 8.65 6.06 6.00
N LEU A 48 9.08 6.85 5.02
CA LEU A 48 10.01 7.96 5.23
C LEU A 48 9.41 9.04 6.14
N ARG A 49 8.11 9.31 6.02
CA ARG A 49 7.47 10.42 6.73
C ARG A 49 7.02 10.09 8.15
N TYR A 50 6.64 8.85 8.40
CA TYR A 50 6.07 8.42 9.68
C TYR A 50 6.93 7.42 10.43
N GLY A 51 8.11 7.05 9.92
CA GLY A 51 8.96 6.04 10.54
C GLY A 51 8.24 4.69 10.68
N LEU A 52 7.36 4.37 9.72
CA LEU A 52 6.74 3.05 9.62
C LEU A 52 7.82 2.08 9.15
N ASP A 53 8.72 1.72 10.05
CA ASP A 53 9.80 0.79 9.79
C ASP A 53 9.19 -0.60 9.51
N ASP A 54 9.06 -0.94 8.23
CA ASP A 54 8.71 -2.30 7.80
C ASP A 54 9.73 -3.34 8.28
N ALA A 55 10.90 -2.92 8.78
CA ALA A 55 11.89 -3.80 9.40
C ALA A 55 11.32 -4.57 10.61
N ALA A 56 10.29 -4.06 11.29
CA ALA A 56 9.63 -4.74 12.40
C ALA A 56 8.47 -5.65 11.97
N ARG A 57 7.93 -5.50 10.75
CA ARG A 57 6.92 -6.42 10.20
C ARG A 57 7.63 -7.48 9.38
N LYS A 58 8.00 -8.58 10.03
CA LYS A 58 8.30 -9.85 9.34
C LYS A 58 7.20 -10.04 8.28
N PRO A 59 7.52 -10.21 6.99
CA PRO A 59 6.50 -10.42 5.98
C PRO A 59 5.63 -11.58 6.46
N PRO A 60 4.29 -11.52 6.36
CA PRO A 60 3.47 -12.67 6.66
C PRO A 60 4.03 -13.78 5.79
N THR A 61 4.75 -14.70 6.45
CA THR A 61 5.26 -15.89 5.83
C THR A 61 4.01 -16.48 5.23
N ARG A 62 3.90 -16.51 3.89
CA ARG A 62 2.83 -17.27 3.25
C ARG A 62 2.96 -18.63 3.89
N VAL A 63 2.02 -18.98 4.76
CA VAL A 63 1.96 -20.29 5.36
C VAL A 63 1.68 -21.19 4.18
N SER A 64 2.77 -21.66 3.55
CA SER A 64 2.72 -22.76 2.61
C SER A 64 2.08 -23.88 3.40
N ALA A 65 0.81 -24.15 3.07
CA ALA A 65 0.03 -25.19 3.69
C ALA A 65 0.86 -26.48 3.65
N SER A 66 1.38 -26.88 4.80
CA SER A 66 1.91 -28.21 5.02
C SER A 66 0.70 -29.14 4.92
N ARG A 67 0.46 -29.69 3.73
CA ARG A 67 -0.40 -30.84 3.57
C ARG A 67 0.33 -32.01 4.20
N ASN A 68 0.06 -32.22 5.48
CA ASN A 68 0.44 -33.41 6.20
C ASN A 68 -0.48 -34.53 5.71
N ALA A 69 0.01 -35.35 4.77
CA ALA A 69 -0.62 -36.62 4.46
C ALA A 69 -0.14 -37.65 5.48
N GLY A 70 -0.89 -37.79 6.58
CA GLY A 70 -1.07 -39.10 7.21
C GLY A 70 -1.58 -40.08 6.14
N GLN A 71 -1.30 -41.36 6.17
CA GLN A 71 -1.63 -42.24 7.27
C GLN A 71 -0.92 -43.57 7.03
N ARG A 72 -0.43 -44.16 8.11
CA ARG A 72 0.06 -45.53 8.22
C ARG A 72 -1.09 -46.50 7.93
N ILE A 73 -0.86 -47.51 7.10
CA ILE A 73 -1.55 -48.81 7.09
C ILE A 73 -0.47 -49.85 6.76
N ALA A 74 -0.10 -50.67 7.75
CA ALA A 74 -0.57 -52.04 7.98
C ALA A 74 0.32 -53.05 7.24
#